data_AF-A0A269YP03-F1
#
_entry.id   AF-A0A269YP03-F1
#
_cell.length_a   1.000
_cell.length_b   1.000
_cell.length_c   1.000
_cell.angle_alpha   90.00
_cell.angle_beta   90.00
_cell.angle_gamma   90.00
#
_symmetry.space_group_name_H-M   'P 1'
#
loop_
_entity.id
_entity.type
_entity.pdbx_description
1 polymer ?
#
loop_
_entity_poly.entity_id
_entity_poly.type
_entity_poly.pdbx_seq_one_letter_code
_entity_poly.pdbx_strand_id
1 'polypeptide(L)' 'MMQGKKESGYSNWFRMLNHLIGPVVTIGIVSGIIIIISDNAYAYVVDVIVSVFVFIWLLTFLIESVMKLFRKK' A
#
# COMPACT_ATOMS: atom_id res chain seq x y z
N MET A 1 13.67 -12.03 -26.02
CA MET A 1 13.53 -10.76 -25.28
C MET A 1 13.38 -11.06 -23.80
N MET A 2 14.48 -11.24 -23.08
CA MET A 2 14.45 -11.38 -21.61
C MET A 2 14.52 -9.98 -21.01
N GLN A 3 13.35 -9.37 -20.78
CA GLN A 3 13.28 -8.12 -20.03
C GLN A 3 13.74 -8.40 -18.60
N GLY A 4 14.86 -7.77 -18.24
CA GLY A 4 15.46 -7.87 -16.93
C GLY A 4 14.44 -7.64 -15.83
N LYS A 5 14.14 -8.71 -15.08
CA LYS A 5 13.73 -8.59 -13.68
C LYS A 5 14.89 -7.87 -12.98
N LYS A 6 14.87 -6.53 -13.00
CA LYS A 6 15.65 -5.72 -12.07
C LYS A 6 15.35 -6.31 -10.70
N GLU A 7 16.37 -6.89 -10.09
CA GLU A 7 16.42 -7.23 -8.68
C GLU A 7 16.19 -5.92 -7.93
N SER A 8 14.93 -5.51 -7.80
CA SER A 8 14.57 -4.47 -6.87
C SER A 8 14.98 -5.04 -5.53
N GLY A 9 16.01 -4.50 -4.89
CA GLY A 9 16.49 -4.98 -3.58
C GLY A 9 15.47 -4.84 -2.44
N TYR A 10 14.19 -4.70 -2.77
CA TYR A 10 13.05 -4.74 -1.87
C TYR A 10 12.57 -6.19 -1.71
N SER A 11 12.05 -6.55 -0.54
CA SER A 11 11.60 -7.91 -0.26
C SER A 11 10.39 -8.30 -1.12
N ASN A 12 10.17 -9.61 -1.27
CA ASN A 12 8.97 -10.13 -1.94
C ASN A 12 7.67 -9.70 -1.22
N TRP A 13 7.73 -9.53 0.10
CA TRP A 13 6.62 -9.02 0.90
C TRP A 13 6.26 -7.58 0.51
N PHE A 14 7.24 -6.67 0.46
CA PHE A 14 6.98 -5.29 0.06
C PHE A 14 6.52 -5.20 -1.39
N ARG A 15 7.05 -6.02 -2.29
CA ARG A 15 6.56 -6.09 -3.68
C ARG A 15 5.08 -6.46 -3.75
N MET A 16 4.63 -7.40 -2.92
CA MET A 16 3.22 -7.78 -2.86
C MET A 16 2.36 -6.63 -2.33
N LEU A 17 2.76 -6.01 -1.21
CA LEU A 17 2.06 -4.85 -0.66
C LEU A 17 1.99 -3.69 -1.67
N ASN A 18 3.09 -3.44 -2.40
CA ASN A 18 3.17 -2.39 -3.40
C ASN A 18 2.36 -2.68 -4.67
N HIS A 19 2.03 -3.94 -4.95
CA HIS A 19 1.07 -4.27 -6.00
C HIS A 19 -0.37 -4.04 -5.54
N LEU A 20 -0.66 -4.33 -4.27
CA LEU A 20 -1.99 -4.22 -3.67
C LEU A 20 -2.39 -2.77 -3.31
N ILE A 21 -1.43 -1.86 -3.12
CA ILE A 21 -1.71 -0.47 -2.72
C ILE A 21 -2.58 0.28 -3.74
N GLY A 22 -2.39 0.04 -5.05
CA GLY A 22 -3.19 0.69 -6.10
C GLY A 22 -4.69 0.37 -5.98
N PRO A 23 -5.07 -0.91 -5.99
CA PRO A 23 -6.45 -1.33 -5.73
C PRO A 23 -7.00 -0.84 -4.40
N VAL A 24 -6.23 -0.94 -3.31
CA VAL A 24 -6.67 -0.54 -1.97
C VAL A 24 -6.98 0.96 -1.89
N VAL A 25 -6.11 1.81 -2.44
CA VAL A 25 -6.35 3.26 -2.50
C VAL A 25 -7.57 3.60 -3.36
N THR A 26 -7.75 2.88 -4.47
CA THR A 26 -8.92 3.07 -5.35
C THR A 26 -10.22 2.75 -4.61
N ILE A 27 -10.25 1.65 -3.85
CA ILE A 27 -11.39 1.27 -3.02
C ILE A 27 -11.66 2.33 -1.93
N GLY A 28 -10.60 2.86 -1.29
CA GLY A 28 -10.74 3.94 -0.32
C GLY A 28 -11.40 5.20 -0.89
N ILE A 29 -10.95 5.65 -2.07
CA ILE A 29 -11.53 6.82 -2.75
C ILE A 29 -13.01 6.58 -3.08
N VAL A 30 -13.35 5.42 -3.65
CA VAL A 30 -14.74 5.08 -3.99
C VAL A 30 -15.60 4.99 -2.73
N SER A 31 -15.08 4.38 -1.66
CA SER A 31 -15.77 4.30 -0.36
C SER A 31 -16.02 5.69 0.21
N GLY A 32 -15.04 6.59 0.17
CA GLY A 32 -15.19 7.98 0.61
C GLY A 32 -16.31 8.72 -0.11
N ILE A 33 -16.42 8.56 -1.44
CA ILE A 33 -17.51 9.15 -2.23
C ILE A 33 -18.87 8.58 -1.78
N ILE A 34 -18.96 7.27 -1.52
CA ILE A 34 -20.19 6.63 -1.07
C ILE A 34 -20.60 7.11 0.33
N ILE A 35 -19.65 7.30 1.26
CA ILE A 35 -19.92 7.85 2.60
C ILE A 35 -20.59 9.23 2.47
N ILE A 36 -20.01 10.12 1.67
CA ILE A 36 -20.49 11.49 1.50
C ILE A 36 -21.92 11.52 0.94
N ILE A 37 -22.25 10.61 0.01
CA ILE A 37 -23.55 10.61 -0.68
C ILE A 37 -24.63 9.86 0.12
N SER A 38 -24.26 8.76 0.80
CA SER A 38 -25.22 7.79 1.35
C SER A 38 -25.30 7.79 2.88
N ASP A 39 -24.46 8.54 3.59
CA ASP A 39 -24.29 8.51 5.05
C ASP A 39 -24.24 7.07 5.62
N ASN A 40 -23.58 6.20 4.86
CA ASN A 40 -23.58 4.76 5.13
C ASN A 40 -22.48 4.41 6.14
N ALA A 41 -22.88 4.04 7.36
CA ALA A 41 -21.99 3.64 8.44
C ALA A 41 -21.01 2.51 8.07
N TYR A 42 -21.38 1.61 7.16
CA TYR A 42 -20.51 0.49 6.73
C TYR A 42 -19.30 0.94 5.91
N ALA A 43 -19.42 2.07 5.20
CA ALA A 43 -18.33 2.56 4.37
C ALA A 43 -17.19 3.17 5.21
N TYR A 44 -17.44 3.53 6.47
CA TYR A 44 -16.39 3.89 7.44
C TYR A 44 -15.50 2.69 7.82
N VAL A 45 -16.05 1.48 7.87
CA VAL A 45 -15.27 0.26 8.16
C VAL A 45 -14.25 0.02 7.06
N VAL A 46 -14.64 0.24 5.81
CA VAL A 46 -13.74 0.15 4.65
C VAL A 46 -12.62 1.19 4.74
N ASP A 47 -12.94 2.41 5.13
CA ASP A 47 -11.95 3.48 5.29
C ASP A 47 -10.90 3.17 6.37
N VAL A 48 -11.33 2.59 7.50
CA VAL A 48 -10.41 2.10 8.55
C VAL A 48 -9.49 1.01 8.01
N ILE A 49 -10.02 0.03 7.26
CA ILE A 49 -9.22 -1.06 6.68
C ILE A 49 -8.18 -0.52 5.70
N VAL A 50 -8.59 0.40 4.82
CA VAL A 50 -7.69 1.06 3.85
C VAL A 50 -6.60 1.82 4.60
N SER A 51 -6.95 2.57 5.63
CA SER A 51 -6.00 3.33 6.45
C SER A 51 -4.97 2.42 7.13
N VAL A 52 -5.40 1.30 7.72
CA VAL A 52 -4.50 0.30 8.33
C VAL A 52 -3.56 -0.30 7.29
N PHE A 53 -4.08 -0.64 6.10
CA PHE A 53 -3.26 -1.18 5.02
C PHE A 53 -2.19 -0.19 4.55
N VAL A 54 -2.57 1.07 4.32
CA VAL A 54 -1.66 2.15 3.92
C VAL A 54 -0.58 2.35 4.99
N PHE A 55 -0.95 2.29 6.27
CA PHE A 55 0.00 2.40 7.37
C PHE A 55 1.03 1.26 7.38
N ILE A 56 0.60 0.01 7.19
CA ILE A 56 1.50 -1.15 7.07
C ILE A 56 2.42 -1.01 5.86
N TRP A 57 1.88 -0.55 4.73
CA TRP A 57 2.66 -0.30 3.52
C TRP A 57 3.74 0.77 3.75
N LEU A 58 3.40 1.88 4.40
CA LEU A 58 4.35 2.96 4.74
C LEU A 58 5.44 2.49 5.69
N LEU A 59 5.09 1.74 6.75
CA LEU A 59 6.07 1.18 7.68
C LEU A 59 7.04 0.24 6.96
N THR A 60 6.52 -0.66 6.13
CA THR A 60 7.35 -1.60 5.38
C THR A 60 8.26 -0.86 4.41
N PHE A 61 7.74 0.18 3.73
CA PHE A 61 8.52 1.04 2.85
C PHE A 61 9.67 1.74 3.59
N LEU A 62 9.40 2.31 4.77
CA LEU A 62 10.41 2.96 5.60
C LEU A 62 11.49 1.97 6.03
N ILE A 63 11.12 0.82 6.58
CA ILE A 63 12.06 -0.21 7.02
C ILE A 63 12.96 -0.64 5.87
N GLU A 64 12.39 -0.94 4.70
CA GLU A 64 13.20 -1.37 3.56
C GLU A 64 14.05 -0.27 2.95
N SER A 65 13.57 0.97 2.96
CA SER A 65 14.34 2.14 2.52
C SER A 65 15.54 2.38 3.44
N VAL A 66 15.33 2.30 4.75
CA VAL A 66 16.38 2.43 5.77
C VAL A 66 17.40 1.30 5.65
N MET A 67 16.94 0.04 5.56
CA MET A 67 17.85 -1.11 5.37
C MET A 67 18.72 -0.96 4.14
N LYS A 68 18.16 -0.49 3.01
CA LYS A 68 18.94 -0.22 1.79
C LYS A 68 19.97 0.89 1.97
N LEU A 69 19.64 1.92 2.75
CA LEU A 69 20.55 3.03 3.02
C LEU A 69 21.76 2.55 3.83
N PHE A 70 21.54 1.70 4.84
CA PHE A 70 22.61 1.14 5.67
C PHE A 70 23.44 0.07 4.98
N ARG A 71 22.84 -0.73 4.08
CA ARG A 71 23.54 -1.81 3.36
C ARG A 71 24.41 -1.32 2.19
N LYS A 72 24.36 -0.01 1.88
CA LYS A 72 25.23 0.66 0.90
C LYS A 72 26.47 1.31 1.52
N LYS A 73 26.63 1.28 2.86
CA LYS A 73 27.87 1.60 3.56
C LYS A 73 28.67 0.32 3.81
#